data_AF-A0A5K0VMI8-F1
#
_entry.id   AF-A0A5K0VMI8-F1
#
_cell.length_a   1.000
_cell.length_b   1.000
_cell.length_c   1.000
_cell.angle_alpha   90.00
_cell.angle_beta   90.00
_cell.angle_gamma   90.00
#
_symmetry.space_group_name_H-M   'P 1'
#
loop_
_entity.id
_entity.type
_entity.pdbx_description
1 polymer ?
#
loop_
_entity_poly.entity_id
_entity_poly.type
_entity_poly.pdbx_seq_one_letter_code
_entity_poly.pdbx_strand_id
1 'polypeptide(L)' 'MDREEVRSRGWVLKAYAPRGNLTSEHLELRETILDVGSLPENHVAVKALWISVEPYLRAKMYGRDVGLCATQCPLNQ' A
#
# COMPACT_ATOMS: atom_id res chain seq x y z
N MET A 1 -13.81 -0.15 -26.17
CA MET A 1 -14.20 -0.17 -24.75
C MET A 1 -13.36 0.91 -24.10
N ASP A 2 -13.99 1.99 -23.66
CA ASP A 2 -13.27 3.18 -23.19
C ASP A 2 -12.59 2.85 -21.86
N ARG A 3 -11.30 3.19 -21.74
CA ARG A 3 -10.55 3.05 -20.48
C ARG A 3 -11.11 4.06 -19.49
N GLU A 4 -11.65 3.57 -18.38
CA GLU A 4 -12.02 4.42 -17.26
C GLU A 4 -10.79 4.61 -16.37
N GLU A 5 -10.15 5.76 -16.50
CA GLU A 5 -8.99 6.13 -15.69
C GLU A 5 -9.40 7.02 -14.50
N VAL A 6 -8.97 6.67 -13.30
CA VAL A 6 -9.30 7.38 -12.07
C VAL A 6 -8.03 7.77 -11.32
N ARG A 7 -7.96 9.02 -10.87
CA ARG A 7 -6.88 9.48 -9.97
C ARG A 7 -7.08 8.88 -8.58
N SER A 8 -6.06 8.19 -8.09
CA SER A 8 -6.05 7.54 -6.78
C SER A 8 -4.85 8.02 -5.97
N ARG A 9 -5.05 8.24 -4.66
CA ARG A 9 -3.97 8.58 -3.72
C ARG A 9 -3.79 7.46 -2.73
N GLY A 10 -2.54 7.07 -2.49
CA GLY A 10 -2.19 5.97 -1.60
C GLY A 10 -0.91 6.26 -0.81
N TRP A 11 -0.82 5.67 0.37
CA TRP A 11 0.42 5.64 1.15
C TRP A 11 1.34 4.55 0.61
N VAL A 12 2.55 4.95 0.23
CA VAL A 12 3.56 4.06 -0.34
C VAL A 12 4.71 3.89 0.65
N LEU A 13 5.11 2.65 0.89
CA LEU A 13 6.31 2.33 1.66
C LEU A 13 7.55 2.51 0.77
N LYS A 14 8.34 3.54 1.04
CA LYS A 14 9.57 3.86 0.29
C LYS A 14 10.76 3.03 0.75
N ALA A 15 10.87 2.85 2.06
CA ALA A 15 11.98 2.17 2.72
C ALA A 15 11.49 1.48 4.00
N TYR A 16 12.15 0.38 4.36
CA TYR A 16 11.90 -0.29 5.63
C TYR A 16 12.45 0.52 6.81
N ALA A 17 11.77 0.43 7.95
CA ALA A 17 12.11 1.04 9.23
C ALA A 17 12.44 -0.04 10.29
N PRO A 18 13.64 -0.65 10.22
CA PRO A 18 14.00 -1.75 11.12
C PRO A 18 14.12 -1.34 12.59
N ARG A 19 14.29 -0.03 12.87
CA ARG A 19 14.38 0.54 14.21
C ARG A 19 13.80 1.96 14.21
N GLY A 20 13.47 2.45 15.40
CA GLY A 20 12.99 3.82 15.58
C GLY A 20 11.60 4.07 15.02
N ASN A 21 11.28 5.36 14.91
CA ASN A 21 9.98 5.86 14.47
C ASN A 21 9.90 5.92 12.94
N LEU A 22 8.68 5.82 12.43
CA LEU A 22 8.39 6.07 11.02
C LEU A 22 8.49 7.57 10.72
N THR A 23 9.06 7.89 9.57
CA THR A 23 9.26 9.25 9.09
C THR A 23 8.90 9.33 7.61
N SER A 24 8.93 10.52 7.04
CA SER A 24 8.75 10.76 5.60
C SER A 24 9.76 10.03 4.71
N GLU A 25 10.89 9.57 5.26
CA GLU A 25 11.86 8.73 4.55
C GLU A 25 11.31 7.32 4.27
N HIS A 26 10.35 6.88 5.09
CA HIS A 26 9.80 5.52 5.02
C HIS A 26 8.44 5.47 4.34
N LEU A 27 7.59 6.48 4.54
CA LEU A 27 6.21 6.49 4.06
C LEU A 27 5.88 7.83 3.39
N GLU A 28 5.28 7.79 2.21
CA GLU A 28 4.81 8.98 1.52
C GLU A 28 3.47 8.79 0.83
N LEU A 29 2.74 9.89 0.65
CA LEU A 29 1.49 9.89 -0.09
C LEU A 29 1.80 10.13 -1.57
N ARG A 30 1.44 9.18 -2.44
CA ARG A 30 1.58 9.31 -3.90
C ARG A 30 0.22 9.35 -4.58
N GLU A 31 0.12 10.10 -5.67
CA GLU A 31 -0.99 10.05 -6.60
C GLU A 31 -0.62 9.15 -7.79
N THR A 32 -1.55 8.30 -8.21
CA THR A 32 -1.42 7.41 -9.38
C THR A 32 -2.71 7.44 -10.20
N ILE A 33 -2.61 7.03 -11.47
CA ILE A 33 -3.76 6.84 -12.35
C ILE A 33 -4.06 5.35 -12.39
N LEU A 34 -5.27 4.95 -12.00
CA LEU A 34 -5.75 3.57 -12.05
C LEU A 34 -6.68 3.39 -13.24
N ASP A 35 -6.43 2.37 -14.06
CA ASP A 35 -7.40 1.88 -15.06
C ASP A 35 -8.36 0.92 -14.37
N VAL A 36 -9.61 1.35 -14.20
CA VAL A 36 -10.69 0.53 -13.63
C VAL A 36 -11.57 -0.10 -14.71
N GLY A 37 -11.37 0.25 -15.98
CA GLY A 37 -12.10 -0.32 -17.12
C GLY A 37 -11.54 -1.65 -17.60
N SER A 38 -10.28 -1.95 -17.30
CA SER A 38 -9.55 -3.14 -17.78
C SER A 38 -9.23 -4.16 -16.66
N LEU A 39 -10.12 -4.34 -15.68
CA LEU A 39 -9.88 -5.28 -14.58
C LEU A 39 -9.86 -6.75 -15.07
N PRO A 40 -8.94 -7.60 -14.58
CA PRO A 40 -8.96 -9.02 -14.90
C PRO A 40 -10.21 -9.71 -14.34
N GLU A 41 -10.55 -10.88 -14.90
CA GLU A 41 -11.66 -11.68 -14.38
C GLU A 41 -11.51 -11.96 -12.88
N ASN A 42 -12.63 -11.98 -12.16
CA ASN A 42 -12.71 -12.17 -10.71
C ASN A 42 -11.99 -11.12 -9.86
N HIS A 43 -11.71 -9.93 -10.41
CA HIS A 43 -11.19 -8.78 -9.65
C HIS A 43 -12.28 -7.74 -9.43
N VAL A 44 -12.13 -6.94 -8.37
CA VAL A 44 -13.03 -5.83 -8.06
C VAL A 44 -12.22 -4.56 -7.81
N ALA A 45 -12.65 -3.45 -8.39
CA ALA A 45 -12.20 -2.13 -7.97
C ALA A 45 -13.05 -1.65 -6.79
N VAL A 46 -12.39 -1.11 -5.77
CA VAL A 46 -13.06 -0.61 -4.57
C VAL A 46 -12.63 0.83 -4.28
N LYS A 47 -13.57 1.62 -3.77
CA LYS A 47 -13.28 2.93 -3.20
C LYS A 47 -13.16 2.78 -1.69
N ALA A 48 -11.93 2.89 -1.18
CA ALA A 48 -11.70 2.90 0.26
C ALA A 48 -12.35 4.14 0.90
N LEU A 49 -13.28 3.92 1.83
CA LEU A 49 -13.93 5.00 2.59
C LEU A 49 -13.26 5.22 3.95
N TRP A 50 -12.74 4.15 4.55
CA TRP A 50 -12.12 4.14 5.86
C TRP A 50 -10.89 3.22 5.85
N ILE A 51 -9.87 3.59 6.61
CA ILE A 51 -8.62 2.82 6.77
C ILE A 51 -8.41 2.62 8.27
N SER A 52 -8.23 1.38 8.72
CA SER A 52 -7.82 1.09 10.09
C SER A 52 -6.30 1.18 10.25
N VAL A 53 -5.86 1.66 11.41
CA VAL A 53 -4.44 1.75 11.76
C VAL A 53 -4.19 0.82 12.94
N GLU A 54 -3.57 -0.32 12.64
CA GLU A 54 -3.40 -1.40 13.61
C GLU A 54 -1.94 -1.54 14.05
N PRO A 55 -1.66 -1.82 15.34
CA PRO A 55 -0.29 -1.95 15.84
C PRO A 55 0.56 -2.98 15.09
N TYR A 56 -0.05 -4.07 14.60
CA TYR A 56 0.67 -5.11 13.87
C TYR A 56 1.26 -4.62 12.54
N LEU A 57 0.74 -3.53 11.94
CA LEU A 57 1.29 -2.97 10.70
C LEU A 57 2.74 -2.53 10.86
N ARG A 58 3.15 -2.15 12.08
CA ARG A 58 4.56 -1.84 12.39
C ARG A 58 5.50 -3.01 12.11
N ALA A 59 5.04 -4.26 12.29
CA ALA A 59 5.81 -5.47 12.03
C ALA A 59 6.15 -5.61 10.53
N LYS A 60 5.23 -5.23 9.64
CA LYS A 60 5.40 -5.32 8.18
C LYS A 60 6.45 -4.34 7.64
N MET A 61 6.76 -3.28 8.38
CA MET A 61 7.69 -2.23 7.97
C MET A 61 9.14 -2.51 8.41
N TYR A 62 9.44 -3.66 9.04
CA TYR A 62 10.82 -3.96 9.48
C TYR A 62 11.75 -4.46 8.37
N GLY A 63 11.22 -4.97 7.25
CA GLY A 63 12.04 -5.59 6.19
C GLY A 63 12.67 -6.94 6.56
N ARG A 64 12.15 -7.58 7.61
CA ARG A 64 12.53 -8.94 8.04
C ARG A 64 11.25 -9.74 8.31
N ASP A 65 11.31 -11.04 8.11
CA ASP A 65 10.21 -11.95 8.39
C ASP A 65 10.09 -12.14 9.91
N VAL A 66 9.56 -11.12 10.59
CA VAL A 66 9.37 -11.13 12.03
C VAL A 66 8.05 -11.80 12.36
N GLY A 67 8.07 -13.12 12.36
CA GLY A 67 7.17 -14.02 13.07
C GLY A 67 5.81 -13.44 13.45
N LEU A 68 4.97 -13.27 12.45
CA LEU A 68 3.50 -13.26 12.44
C LEU A 68 3.20 -13.34 10.94
N CYS A 69 2.50 -14.39 10.51
CA CYS A 69 2.29 -14.79 9.11
C CYS A 69 1.75 -13.64 8.22
N ALA A 70 2.63 -12.75 7.76
CA ALA A 70 2.28 -11.62 6.94
C ALA A 70 3.43 -11.36 5.97
N THR A 71 3.16 -11.59 4.69
CA THR A 71 4.06 -11.20 3.60
C THR A 71 4.44 -9.72 3.76
N GLN A 72 5.73 -9.42 3.57
CA GLN A 72 6.25 -8.06 3.65
C GLN A 72 5.57 -7.15 2.61
N CYS A 73 5.41 -5.87 2.96
CA CYS A 73 4.92 -4.89 2.00
C CYS A 73 6.03 -4.61 0.97
N PRO A 74 5.77 -4.80 -0.33
CA PRO A 74 6.74 -4.45 -1.37
C PRO A 74 7.03 -2.95 -1.33
N LEU A 75 8.29 -2.58 -1.55
CA LEU A 75 8.70 -1.19 -1.59
C LEU A 75 8.26 -0.53 -2.90
N ASN A 76 7.83 0.73 -2.82
CA ASN A 76 7.53 1.58 -3.97
C ASN A 76 6.40 1.08 -4.89
N GLN A 77 5.42 0.35 -4.33
CA GLN A 77 4.20 -0.06 -5.03
C GLN A 77 2.98 0.75 -4.57
#